data_AF-A0A1G9FZI4-F1
#
_entry.id   AF-A0A1G9FZI4-F1
#
_cell.length_a   1.000
_cell.length_b   1.000
_cell.length_c   1.000
_cell.angle_alpha   90.00
_cell.angle_beta   90.00
_cell.angle_gamma   90.00
#
_symmetry.space_group_name_H-M   'P 1'
#
loop_
_entity.id
_entity.type
_entity.pdbx_description
1 polymer ?
#
loop_
_entity_poly.entity_id
_entity_poly.type
_entity_poly.pdbx_seq_one_letter_code
_entity_poly.pdbx_strand_id
1 'polypeptide(L)'
;MNRRGFLRGTAVAGTAAIAGCLERLGFEEQSAWSNPPLVENRPDAVYLPAGIEEMGTYGRATDGEYAVELTYTIPHRFWLVAGETERVDVDADDSMHLMLTVWDPETDTVLPVNAELDVRRGGDSVTGQFSPWPMLSQRMGFHYGDNISLPDEGEYTARIRIGRLEAERTGAFGDRFDSSSTLEIDFEFNRSDIHDLEFELIDEDRRGERDALELMDHSDHGAHDGHGDDEHADHGENDDHDHDDSDGGRGHGDHGGDPGHPPTSDGPAIDELPGDVLGTERSGDAKLSVIVPNTDRFADDAAYLMGCLRTPYNDVILPSASLRVTIDRDGSTVLEDERLTERIDHEYGHHYGLAVDDLESDDEITVAVDSPPQVSRHDGYETAFFEFEDVSFTV
;
A
#
# COMPACT_ATOMS: atom_id res chain seq x y z
N MET A 1 -10.43 13.66 -12.12
CA MET A 1 -10.99 14.97 -11.67
C MET A 1 -9.97 15.69 -10.79
N ASN A 2 -9.54 16.92 -11.14
CA ASN A 2 -8.43 17.62 -10.45
C ASN A 2 -8.88 18.11 -9.05
N ARG A 3 -8.48 17.43 -7.96
CA ARG A 3 -8.78 17.83 -6.57
C ARG A 3 -8.09 19.14 -6.14
N ARG A 4 -7.19 19.67 -6.97
CA ARG A 4 -6.48 20.93 -6.71
C ARG A 4 -7.22 22.10 -7.34
N GLY A 5 -8.15 22.70 -6.59
CA GLY A 5 -8.76 23.93 -7.08
C GLY A 5 -9.88 24.52 -6.24
N PHE A 6 -9.59 25.06 -5.04
CA PHE A 6 -10.26 26.28 -4.62
C PHE A 6 -9.53 26.97 -3.45
N LEU A 7 -8.91 28.14 -3.71
CA LEU A 7 -9.11 29.39 -2.96
C LEU A 7 -8.03 30.43 -3.30
N ARG A 8 -8.41 31.48 -4.04
CA ARG A 8 -8.27 32.91 -3.64
C ARG A 8 -8.61 33.84 -4.82
N GLY A 9 -9.76 34.51 -4.74
CA GLY A 9 -9.92 35.85 -5.35
C GLY A 9 -9.08 36.85 -4.54
N THR A 10 -8.47 37.91 -5.08
CA THR A 10 -9.05 38.94 -5.95
C THR A 10 -7.94 39.73 -6.67
N ALA A 11 -8.12 39.90 -7.99
CA ALA A 11 -7.59 40.88 -8.95
C ALA A 11 -6.33 41.75 -8.64
N VAL A 12 -5.33 41.64 -9.53
CA VAL A 12 -4.65 42.81 -10.14
C VAL A 12 -4.53 42.55 -11.65
N ALA A 13 -4.99 43.53 -12.43
CA ALA A 13 -5.02 43.48 -13.89
C ALA A 13 -3.64 43.68 -14.51
N GLY A 14 -3.32 42.86 -15.53
CA GLY A 14 -2.44 43.23 -16.63
C GLY A 14 -1.12 42.48 -16.72
N THR A 15 -1.11 41.34 -17.41
CA THR A 15 -0.11 41.01 -18.47
C THR A 15 -0.74 39.96 -19.40
N ALA A 16 -0.51 40.08 -20.70
CA ALA A 16 -1.17 39.29 -21.73
C ALA A 16 -0.84 37.79 -21.62
N ALA A 17 -1.89 36.96 -21.57
CA ALA A 17 -1.81 35.51 -21.52
C ALA A 17 -1.30 34.94 -22.85
N ILE A 18 -0.16 34.25 -22.80
CA ILE A 18 0.35 33.42 -23.91
C ILE A 18 -0.07 31.94 -23.73
N ALA A 19 -0.63 31.57 -22.56
CA ALA A 19 -1.00 30.20 -22.22
C ALA A 19 -1.96 29.53 -23.23
N GLY A 20 -2.92 30.28 -23.80
CA GLY A 20 -3.91 29.72 -24.74
C GLY A 20 -3.45 29.60 -26.20
N CYS A 21 -2.22 29.97 -26.55
CA CYS A 21 -1.74 29.91 -27.94
C CYS A 21 -1.04 28.59 -28.29
N LEU A 22 -0.54 27.83 -27.31
CA LEU A 22 0.17 26.56 -27.55
C LEU A 22 -0.78 25.39 -27.86
N GLU A 23 -1.88 25.23 -27.12
CA GLU A 23 -2.92 24.21 -27.40
C GLU A 23 -3.50 24.35 -28.83
N ARG A 24 -3.67 25.59 -29.31
CA ARG A 24 -4.24 25.86 -30.65
C ARG A 24 -3.28 25.55 -31.81
N LEU A 25 -1.99 25.33 -31.50
CA LEU A 25 -0.95 24.97 -32.47
C LEU A 25 -0.70 23.46 -32.52
N GLY A 26 -1.44 22.65 -31.75
CA GLY A 26 -1.30 21.18 -31.73
C GLY A 26 -0.07 20.68 -30.99
N PHE A 27 0.49 21.51 -30.10
CA PHE A 27 1.48 21.06 -29.11
C PHE A 27 0.70 20.66 -27.86
N GLU A 28 0.25 19.41 -27.82
CA GLU A 28 -0.04 18.75 -26.54
C GLU A 28 1.32 18.41 -25.92
N GLU A 29 1.54 18.83 -24.67
CA GLU A 29 2.73 18.50 -23.91
C GLU A 29 2.68 16.99 -23.62
N GLN A 30 3.37 16.20 -24.45
CA GLN A 30 3.46 14.76 -24.26
C GLN A 30 4.31 14.51 -23.02
N SER A 31 3.78 13.71 -22.09
CA SER A 31 4.56 13.30 -20.92
C SER A 31 5.90 12.70 -21.36
N ALA A 32 6.97 13.11 -20.67
CA ALA A 32 8.29 12.53 -20.88
C ALA A 32 8.32 11.03 -20.49
N TRP A 33 7.32 10.59 -19.73
CA TRP A 33 7.15 9.23 -19.26
C TRP A 33 6.30 8.43 -20.25
N SER A 34 6.90 7.37 -20.79
CA SER A 34 6.14 6.36 -21.52
C SER A 34 5.64 5.35 -20.50
N ASN A 35 4.35 5.39 -20.19
CA ASN A 35 3.69 4.31 -19.45
C ASN A 35 4.06 2.95 -20.06
N PRO A 36 4.29 1.92 -19.24
CA PRO A 36 4.39 0.54 -19.72
C PRO A 36 3.25 0.20 -20.68
N PRO A 37 3.46 -0.62 -21.72
CA PRO A 37 2.35 -1.00 -22.60
C PRO A 37 1.24 -1.65 -21.77
N LEU A 38 -0.01 -1.30 -22.03
CA LEU A 38 -1.13 -1.98 -21.40
C LEU A 38 -1.35 -3.32 -22.10
N VAL A 39 -1.50 -4.39 -21.32
CA VAL A 39 -1.78 -5.72 -21.87
C VAL A 39 -3.10 -5.68 -22.64
N GLU A 40 -3.14 -6.26 -23.84
CA GLU A 40 -4.36 -6.37 -24.63
C GLU A 40 -5.19 -7.59 -24.17
N ASN A 41 -6.53 -7.49 -24.24
CA ASN A 41 -7.46 -8.57 -23.87
C ASN A 41 -7.28 -9.12 -22.44
N ARG A 42 -7.03 -8.21 -21.49
CA ARG A 42 -6.90 -8.52 -20.05
C ARG A 42 -8.11 -9.30 -19.53
N PRO A 43 -7.90 -10.34 -18.70
CA PRO A 43 -9.00 -11.05 -18.07
C PRO A 43 -9.65 -10.20 -16.97
N ASP A 44 -10.91 -10.48 -16.64
CA ASP A 44 -11.57 -9.99 -15.42
C ASP A 44 -11.10 -10.80 -14.20
N ALA A 45 -9.79 -10.71 -13.91
CA ALA A 45 -9.08 -11.47 -12.89
C ALA A 45 -7.67 -10.86 -12.67
N VAL A 46 -6.98 -11.28 -11.63
CA VAL A 46 -5.55 -11.01 -11.45
C VAL A 46 -4.76 -11.61 -12.62
N TYR A 47 -3.81 -10.84 -13.15
CA TYR A 47 -3.01 -11.26 -14.30
C TYR A 47 -1.60 -10.66 -14.33
N LEU A 48 -0.66 -11.28 -15.06
CA LEU A 48 0.70 -10.73 -15.21
C LEU A 48 0.71 -9.44 -16.03
N PRO A 49 1.21 -8.32 -15.48
CA PRO A 49 1.28 -7.03 -16.17
C PRO A 49 2.31 -7.07 -17.32
N ALA A 50 2.54 -5.93 -17.97
CA ALA A 50 3.49 -5.89 -19.08
C ALA A 50 4.96 -5.96 -18.64
N GLY A 51 5.24 -5.58 -17.40
CA GLY A 51 6.59 -5.55 -16.88
C GLY A 51 6.61 -5.32 -15.38
N ILE A 52 7.82 -5.22 -14.88
CA ILE A 52 8.18 -5.09 -13.48
C ILE A 52 8.93 -3.78 -13.34
N GLU A 53 8.47 -2.94 -12.41
CA GLU A 53 9.11 -1.66 -12.07
C GLU A 53 10.04 -1.84 -10.87
N GLU A 54 11.25 -1.31 -10.98
CA GLU A 54 12.13 -1.09 -9.83
C GLU A 54 11.60 0.06 -8.97
N MET A 55 11.92 0.01 -7.68
CA MET A 55 11.52 1.03 -6.70
C MET A 55 12.75 1.46 -5.91
N GLY A 56 12.93 2.77 -5.77
CA GLY A 56 13.88 3.36 -4.85
C GLY A 56 13.26 3.57 -3.47
N THR A 57 14.11 3.64 -2.45
CA THR A 57 13.70 3.97 -1.07
C THR A 57 14.36 5.28 -0.66
N TYR A 58 13.57 6.27 -0.25
CA TYR A 58 14.09 7.51 0.30
C TYR A 58 14.47 7.38 1.77
N GLY A 59 13.68 6.65 2.55
CA GLY A 59 13.97 6.45 3.96
C GLY A 59 12.80 5.94 4.77
N ARG A 60 13.05 5.75 6.06
CA ARG A 60 12.10 5.23 7.04
C ARG A 60 12.08 6.12 8.28
N ALA A 61 10.94 6.19 8.94
CA ALA A 61 10.77 6.89 10.20
C ALA A 61 9.87 6.12 11.15
N THR A 62 10.07 6.32 12.45
CA THR A 62 9.21 5.80 13.52
C THR A 62 8.75 6.93 14.43
N ASP A 63 7.52 6.84 14.92
CA ASP A 63 7.01 7.69 15.99
C ASP A 63 5.98 6.93 16.82
N GLY A 64 6.35 6.62 18.06
CA GLY A 64 5.54 5.81 18.95
C GLY A 64 5.32 4.41 18.39
N GLU A 65 4.09 4.15 17.96
CA GLU A 65 3.62 2.82 17.56
C GLU A 65 3.70 2.61 16.04
N TYR A 66 3.90 3.68 15.27
CA TYR A 66 3.89 3.64 13.81
C TYR A 66 5.31 3.67 13.24
N ALA A 67 5.53 2.88 12.20
CA ALA A 67 6.65 3.01 11.28
C ALA A 67 6.13 3.36 9.87
N VAL A 68 6.93 4.13 9.13
CA VAL A 68 6.66 4.49 7.74
C VAL A 68 7.92 4.35 6.90
N GLU A 69 7.76 3.83 5.69
CA GLU A 69 8.77 3.82 4.64
C GLU A 69 8.25 4.68 3.50
N LEU A 70 9.12 5.53 2.96
CA LEU A 70 8.87 6.34 1.78
C LEU A 70 9.67 5.75 0.62
N THR A 71 8.95 5.26 -0.40
CA THR A 71 9.52 4.69 -1.62
C THR A 71 9.06 5.48 -2.84
N TYR A 72 9.75 5.30 -3.96
CA TYR A 72 9.40 5.96 -5.21
C TYR A 72 9.66 5.07 -6.41
N THR A 73 8.94 5.32 -7.49
CA THR A 73 9.23 4.74 -8.80
C THR A 73 8.90 5.73 -9.93
N ILE A 74 9.09 5.31 -11.17
CA ILE A 74 8.68 6.06 -12.36
C ILE A 74 7.17 6.37 -12.29
N PRO A 75 6.73 7.58 -12.68
CA PRO A 75 5.29 7.87 -12.76
C PRO A 75 4.58 6.85 -13.66
N HIS A 76 3.50 6.27 -13.17
CA HIS A 76 2.70 5.32 -13.93
C HIS A 76 1.20 5.55 -13.73
N ARG A 77 0.42 4.94 -14.62
CA ARG A 77 -1.03 4.89 -14.53
C ARG A 77 -1.49 4.00 -13.38
N PHE A 78 -2.69 4.29 -12.86
CA PHE A 78 -3.39 3.42 -11.93
C PHE A 78 -4.91 3.66 -12.02
N TRP A 79 -5.71 2.89 -11.27
CA TRP A 79 -7.16 2.97 -11.29
C TRP A 79 -7.72 3.23 -9.90
N LEU A 80 -8.43 4.33 -9.75
CA LEU A 80 -9.21 4.63 -8.55
C LEU A 80 -10.43 3.73 -8.51
N VAL A 81 -10.65 3.07 -7.36
CA VAL A 81 -11.85 2.26 -7.11
C VAL A 81 -12.62 2.90 -5.97
N ALA A 82 -13.63 3.71 -6.32
CA ALA A 82 -14.50 4.39 -5.38
C ALA A 82 -15.92 4.50 -5.96
N GLY A 83 -16.64 3.39 -5.97
CA GLY A 83 -17.91 3.24 -6.68
C GLY A 83 -17.75 3.01 -8.18
N GLU A 84 -17.30 4.03 -8.93
CA GLU A 84 -16.90 3.87 -10.34
C GLU A 84 -15.37 3.80 -10.45
N THR A 85 -14.89 3.03 -11.43
CA THR A 85 -13.44 2.91 -11.70
C THR A 85 -12.97 4.04 -12.60
N GLU A 86 -12.07 4.90 -12.11
CA GLU A 86 -11.45 6.00 -12.88
C GLU A 86 -9.98 5.71 -13.11
N ARG A 87 -9.54 5.70 -14.38
CA ARG A 87 -8.11 5.62 -14.70
C ARG A 87 -7.44 6.97 -14.46
N VAL A 88 -6.32 6.97 -13.75
CA VAL A 88 -5.37 8.08 -13.64
C VAL A 88 -4.24 7.81 -14.62
N ASP A 89 -4.03 8.73 -15.55
CA ASP A 89 -2.90 8.72 -16.47
C ASP A 89 -1.76 9.59 -15.92
N VAL A 90 -0.55 9.40 -16.45
CA VAL A 90 0.63 10.18 -16.07
C VAL A 90 0.59 11.56 -16.73
N ASP A 91 0.71 12.61 -15.94
CA ASP A 91 0.80 13.99 -16.41
C ASP A 91 2.22 14.33 -16.87
N ALA A 92 2.36 15.36 -17.71
CA ALA A 92 3.68 15.75 -18.24
C ALA A 92 4.60 16.35 -17.17
N ASP A 93 4.02 16.92 -16.12
CA ASP A 93 4.73 17.52 -14.99
C ASP A 93 5.01 16.52 -13.85
N ASP A 94 4.54 15.27 -13.96
CA ASP A 94 4.81 14.25 -12.95
C ASP A 94 6.32 13.97 -12.87
N SER A 95 6.82 13.90 -11.65
CA SER A 95 8.23 13.73 -11.33
C SER A 95 8.55 12.32 -10.86
N MET A 96 7.62 11.70 -10.10
CA MET A 96 7.71 10.32 -9.62
C MET A 96 6.31 9.82 -9.21
N HIS A 97 6.16 8.51 -9.13
CA HIS A 97 5.13 7.90 -8.29
C HIS A 97 5.70 7.77 -6.88
N LEU A 98 5.16 8.53 -5.93
CA LEU A 98 5.64 8.54 -4.54
C LEU A 98 4.72 7.66 -3.70
N MET A 99 5.31 6.71 -2.97
CA MET A 99 4.61 5.67 -2.24
C MET A 99 5.00 5.67 -0.77
N LEU A 100 4.08 5.22 0.07
CA LEU A 100 4.32 4.99 1.49
C LEU A 100 3.69 3.69 1.96
N THR A 101 4.38 3.00 2.86
CA THR A 101 3.85 1.85 3.60
C THR A 101 3.88 2.18 5.08
N VAL A 102 2.74 1.99 5.77
CA VAL A 102 2.59 2.21 7.21
C VAL A 102 2.43 0.86 7.89
N TRP A 103 3.23 0.57 8.91
CA TRP A 103 3.15 -0.70 9.63
C TRP A 103 3.39 -0.54 11.14
N ASP A 104 3.00 -1.57 11.89
CA ASP A 104 3.45 -1.78 13.26
C ASP A 104 4.80 -2.53 13.25
N PRO A 105 5.91 -1.90 13.67
CA PRO A 105 7.21 -2.57 13.74
C PRO A 105 7.31 -3.62 14.84
N GLU A 106 6.37 -3.69 15.79
CA GLU A 106 6.38 -4.72 16.83
C GLU A 106 5.80 -6.06 16.36
N THR A 107 4.86 -6.03 15.42
CA THR A 107 4.11 -7.21 14.96
C THR A 107 4.26 -7.47 13.46
N ASP A 108 5.10 -6.69 12.76
CA ASP A 108 5.28 -6.74 11.31
C ASP A 108 3.92 -6.75 10.57
N THR A 109 3.06 -5.79 10.91
CA THR A 109 1.70 -5.73 10.38
C THR A 109 1.45 -4.42 9.64
N VAL A 110 1.16 -4.49 8.34
CA VAL A 110 0.73 -3.34 7.54
C VAL A 110 -0.63 -2.84 8.03
N LEU A 111 -0.78 -1.52 8.19
CA LEU A 111 -1.93 -0.89 8.83
C LEU A 111 -2.76 -0.09 7.81
N PRO A 112 -4.01 -0.49 7.53
CA PRO A 112 -4.97 0.31 6.76
C PRO A 112 -5.46 1.52 7.57
N VAL A 113 -4.72 2.61 7.52
CA VAL A 113 -4.97 3.89 8.20
C VAL A 113 -5.36 4.99 7.20
N ASN A 114 -5.82 6.13 7.72
CA ASN A 114 -5.87 7.36 6.93
C ASN A 114 -4.48 8.02 6.90
N ALA A 115 -3.91 8.24 5.71
CA ALA A 115 -2.63 8.92 5.54
C ALA A 115 -2.82 10.30 4.87
N GLU A 116 -2.10 11.31 5.36
CA GLU A 116 -1.94 12.60 4.69
C GLU A 116 -0.44 12.87 4.48
N LEU A 117 -0.09 13.39 3.31
CA LEU A 117 1.27 13.74 2.93
C LEU A 117 1.35 15.21 2.53
N ASP A 118 2.42 15.88 2.96
CA ASP A 118 2.82 17.20 2.52
C ASP A 118 4.32 17.19 2.25
N VAL A 119 4.73 17.35 0.97
CA VAL A 119 6.14 17.48 0.61
C VAL A 119 6.55 18.94 0.73
N ARG A 120 7.64 19.19 1.44
CA ARG A 120 8.06 20.54 1.85
C ARG A 120 9.49 20.82 1.43
N ARG A 121 9.81 22.08 1.16
CA ARG A 121 11.18 22.55 0.86
C ARG A 121 11.45 23.81 1.65
N GLY A 122 12.53 23.82 2.44
CA GLY A 122 12.87 24.98 3.30
C GLY A 122 11.77 25.36 4.29
N GLY A 123 10.90 24.41 4.66
CA GLY A 123 9.74 24.63 5.54
C GLY A 123 8.47 25.12 4.83
N ASP A 124 8.49 25.38 3.53
CA ASP A 124 7.30 25.73 2.76
C ASP A 124 6.70 24.48 2.09
N SER A 125 5.37 24.38 2.06
CA SER A 125 4.66 23.28 1.38
C SER A 125 4.75 23.44 -0.14
N VAL A 126 5.13 22.35 -0.82
CA VAL A 126 5.33 22.28 -2.27
C VAL A 126 4.11 21.65 -2.94
N THR A 127 3.64 20.52 -2.43
CA THR A 127 2.49 19.79 -3.00
C THR A 127 1.14 20.28 -2.46
N GLY A 128 1.14 21.07 -1.39
CA GLY A 128 0.00 21.15 -0.49
C GLY A 128 -0.16 19.85 0.30
N GLN A 129 -0.96 19.89 1.36
CA GLN A 129 -1.40 18.67 2.03
C GLN A 129 -2.41 17.92 1.16
N PHE A 130 -2.19 16.63 0.95
CA PHE A 130 -3.09 15.72 0.24
C PHE A 130 -3.13 14.34 0.89
N SER A 131 -4.09 13.50 0.51
CA SER A 131 -4.15 12.10 0.93
C SER A 131 -3.74 11.23 -0.25
N PRO A 132 -2.59 10.53 -0.19
CA PRO A 132 -2.25 9.55 -1.22
C PRO A 132 -3.30 8.43 -1.22
N TRP A 133 -3.51 7.82 -2.37
CA TRP A 133 -4.54 6.82 -2.53
C TRP A 133 -4.11 5.52 -1.87
N PRO A 134 -4.97 4.81 -1.10
CA PRO A 134 -4.69 3.42 -0.77
C PRO A 134 -4.71 2.61 -2.07
N MET A 135 -3.73 1.71 -2.25
CA MET A 135 -3.51 0.96 -3.49
C MET A 135 -3.17 -0.50 -3.22
N LEU A 136 -3.44 -1.36 -4.19
CA LEU A 136 -2.92 -2.72 -4.28
C LEU A 136 -2.00 -2.85 -5.50
N SER A 137 -0.78 -3.35 -5.28
CA SER A 137 0.11 -3.82 -6.35
C SER A 137 0.54 -5.26 -6.09
N GLN A 138 0.94 -5.98 -7.14
CA GLN A 138 1.35 -7.36 -7.02
C GLN A 138 2.62 -7.55 -6.18
N ARG A 139 3.55 -6.59 -6.21
CA ARG A 139 4.85 -6.70 -5.54
C ARG A 139 4.86 -6.10 -4.13
N MET A 140 4.17 -4.99 -3.89
CA MET A 140 4.16 -4.32 -2.58
C MET A 140 2.98 -4.75 -1.70
N GLY A 141 1.95 -5.34 -2.29
CA GLY A 141 0.67 -5.53 -1.62
C GLY A 141 -0.04 -4.19 -1.36
N PHE A 142 -0.64 -4.04 -0.18
CA PHE A 142 -1.32 -2.83 0.27
C PHE A 142 -0.34 -1.74 0.68
N HIS A 143 -0.45 -0.59 0.04
CA HIS A 143 0.37 0.60 0.29
C HIS A 143 -0.45 1.85 -0.06
N TYR A 144 0.16 3.04 0.03
CA TYR A 144 -0.45 4.27 -0.49
C TYR A 144 0.48 4.89 -1.52
N GLY A 145 -0.10 5.54 -2.53
CA GLY A 145 0.68 6.18 -3.58
C GLY A 145 -0.08 7.28 -4.31
N ASP A 146 0.65 8.18 -4.93
CA ASP A 146 0.14 9.12 -5.93
C ASP A 146 1.29 9.60 -6.83
N ASN A 147 0.95 10.01 -8.05
CA ASN A 147 1.90 10.73 -8.89
C ASN A 147 2.06 12.17 -8.35
N ILE A 148 3.29 12.62 -8.20
CA ILE A 148 3.59 13.97 -7.70
C ILE A 148 4.51 14.74 -8.65
N SER A 149 4.37 16.06 -8.62
CA SER A 149 5.22 16.99 -9.37
C SER A 149 6.09 17.79 -8.41
N LEU A 150 7.42 17.74 -8.59
CA LEU A 150 8.38 18.55 -7.85
C LEU A 150 9.07 19.53 -8.83
N PRO A 151 9.16 20.83 -8.47
CA PRO A 151 9.59 21.86 -9.42
C PRO A 151 11.08 21.74 -9.80
N ASP A 152 11.93 21.40 -8.84
CA ASP A 152 13.39 21.33 -9.03
C ASP A 152 13.99 20.18 -8.19
N GLU A 153 15.19 19.75 -8.55
CA GLU A 153 15.99 18.82 -7.77
C GLU A 153 16.48 19.44 -6.43
N GLY A 154 16.84 18.57 -5.49
CA GLY A 154 17.46 18.91 -4.20
C GLY A 154 16.68 18.37 -2.99
N GLU A 155 16.95 18.95 -1.82
CA GLU A 155 16.43 18.47 -0.53
C GLU A 155 14.96 18.85 -0.29
N TYR A 156 14.19 17.87 0.18
CA TYR A 156 12.79 17.97 0.58
C TYR A 156 12.56 17.25 1.91
N THR A 157 11.44 17.56 2.56
CA THR A 157 10.92 16.83 3.72
C THR A 157 9.52 16.33 3.40
N ALA A 158 9.31 15.02 3.45
CA ALA A 158 7.99 14.41 3.42
C ALA A 158 7.41 14.44 4.84
N ARG A 159 6.40 15.28 5.06
CA ARG A 159 5.66 15.33 6.32
C ARG A 159 4.42 14.46 6.22
N ILE A 160 4.41 13.37 6.97
CA ILE A 160 3.42 12.30 6.88
C ILE A 160 2.59 12.30 8.15
N ARG A 161 1.28 12.54 8.01
CA ARG A 161 0.33 12.42 9.11
C ARG A 161 -0.40 11.10 9.00
N ILE A 162 -0.32 10.30 10.05
CA ILE A 162 -1.04 9.04 10.16
C ILE A 162 -2.24 9.24 11.08
N GLY A 163 -3.42 8.89 10.62
CA GLY A 163 -4.63 8.81 11.44
C GLY A 163 -4.65 7.57 12.32
N ARG A 164 -5.56 7.55 13.29
CA ARG A 164 -5.84 6.34 14.07
C ARG A 164 -6.25 5.18 13.14
N LEU A 165 -6.08 3.96 13.62
CA LEU A 165 -6.57 2.77 12.93
C LEU A 165 -8.10 2.68 13.04
N GLU A 166 -8.80 2.59 11.91
CA GLU A 166 -10.27 2.57 11.87
C GLU A 166 -10.85 1.16 11.99
N ALA A 167 -10.11 0.14 11.55
CA ALA A 167 -10.46 -1.25 11.78
C ALA A 167 -10.53 -1.56 13.29
N GLU A 168 -11.42 -2.47 13.68
CA GLU A 168 -11.48 -2.93 15.05
C GLU A 168 -10.16 -3.59 15.46
N ARG A 169 -9.70 -3.31 16.67
CA ARG A 169 -8.40 -3.77 17.17
C ARG A 169 -8.57 -4.84 18.22
N THR A 170 -7.66 -5.80 18.24
CA THR A 170 -7.66 -6.93 19.18
C THR A 170 -6.25 -7.42 19.45
N GLY A 171 -6.11 -8.28 20.48
CA GLY A 171 -4.81 -8.81 20.86
C GLY A 171 -3.85 -7.69 21.27
N ALA A 172 -2.63 -7.70 20.73
CA ALA A 172 -1.64 -6.67 21.01
C ALA A 172 -2.11 -5.24 20.64
N PHE A 173 -3.07 -5.09 19.72
CA PHE A 173 -3.49 -3.79 19.21
C PHE A 173 -4.60 -3.12 20.03
N GLY A 174 -5.21 -3.80 21.00
CA GLY A 174 -6.48 -3.36 21.63
C GLY A 174 -6.45 -1.93 22.20
N ASP A 175 -5.33 -1.54 22.81
CA ASP A 175 -5.13 -0.19 23.38
C ASP A 175 -4.17 0.69 22.55
N ARG A 176 -3.73 0.20 21.38
CA ARG A 176 -2.73 0.81 20.50
C ARG A 176 -3.38 1.49 19.30
N PHE A 177 -2.72 2.46 18.68
CA PHE A 177 -3.18 3.12 17.43
C PHE A 177 -4.47 3.95 17.56
N ASP A 178 -4.77 4.47 18.75
CA ASP A 178 -5.98 5.29 18.99
C ASP A 178 -5.79 6.79 18.68
N SER A 179 -4.55 7.22 18.45
CA SER A 179 -4.18 8.61 18.18
C SER A 179 -3.42 8.79 16.88
N SER A 180 -3.58 9.95 16.26
CA SER A 180 -2.79 10.31 15.08
C SER A 180 -1.33 10.62 15.43
N SER A 181 -0.40 10.24 14.57
CA SER A 181 1.02 10.59 14.63
C SER A 181 1.43 11.48 13.45
N THR A 182 2.57 12.16 13.54
CA THR A 182 3.19 12.86 12.42
C THR A 182 4.67 12.53 12.37
N LEU A 183 5.12 11.97 11.25
CA LEU A 183 6.51 11.64 10.98
C LEU A 183 7.04 12.55 9.87
N GLU A 184 8.35 12.76 9.87
CA GLU A 184 9.04 13.50 8.83
C GLU A 184 10.20 12.64 8.31
N ILE A 185 10.31 12.55 6.99
CA ILE A 185 11.41 11.89 6.28
C ILE A 185 12.05 12.94 5.37
N ASP A 186 13.31 13.27 5.64
CA ASP A 186 14.11 14.11 4.75
C ASP A 186 14.63 13.25 3.60
N PHE A 187 14.56 13.78 2.37
CA PHE A 187 15.02 13.08 1.18
C PHE A 187 15.55 14.06 0.13
N GLU A 188 16.46 13.59 -0.72
CA GLU A 188 16.96 14.33 -1.87
C GLU A 188 16.28 13.80 -3.14
N PHE A 189 15.69 14.70 -3.92
CA PHE A 189 15.15 14.36 -5.22
C PHE A 189 16.17 14.70 -6.32
N ASN A 190 16.68 13.67 -6.99
CA ASN A 190 17.42 13.81 -8.25
C ASN A 190 16.64 13.11 -9.36
N ARG A 191 16.50 13.75 -10.53
CA ARG A 191 15.79 13.13 -11.67
C ARG A 191 16.54 11.92 -12.19
N SER A 192 17.87 11.89 -12.08
CA SER A 192 18.70 10.73 -12.42
C SER A 192 18.21 9.48 -11.69
N ASP A 193 17.91 9.59 -10.40
CA ASP A 193 17.57 8.43 -9.58
C ASP A 193 16.24 7.79 -9.99
N ILE A 194 15.35 8.55 -10.64
CA ILE A 194 14.10 8.04 -11.22
C ILE A 194 14.35 7.50 -12.64
N HIS A 195 15.20 8.17 -13.42
CA HIS A 195 15.54 7.75 -14.78
C HIS A 195 16.40 6.48 -14.84
N ASP A 196 17.16 6.22 -13.77
CA ASP A 196 18.05 5.06 -13.66
C ASP A 196 17.31 3.81 -13.15
N LEU A 197 16.06 3.95 -12.69
CA LEU A 197 15.23 2.80 -12.30
C LEU A 197 14.98 1.87 -13.49
N GLU A 198 15.16 0.58 -13.24
CA GLU A 198 14.95 -0.45 -14.25
C GLU A 198 13.45 -0.75 -14.45
N PHE A 199 13.13 -1.04 -15.70
CA PHE A 199 11.83 -1.59 -16.10
C PHE A 199 12.05 -2.87 -16.90
N GLU A 200 11.73 -4.00 -16.30
CA GLU A 200 11.87 -5.32 -16.94
C GLU A 200 10.56 -5.73 -17.60
N LEU A 201 10.59 -5.93 -18.93
CA LEU A 201 9.44 -6.42 -19.67
C LEU A 201 9.24 -7.93 -19.43
N ILE A 202 8.03 -8.32 -19.04
CA ILE A 202 7.63 -9.73 -19.03
C ILE A 202 7.52 -10.24 -20.48
N ASP A 203 7.87 -11.49 -20.74
CA ASP A 203 7.72 -12.11 -22.07
C ASP A 203 6.30 -11.93 -22.61
N GLU A 204 6.17 -11.54 -23.90
CA GLU A 204 4.88 -11.15 -24.50
C GLU A 204 3.82 -12.26 -24.43
N ASP A 205 4.23 -13.53 -24.47
CA ASP A 205 3.34 -14.69 -24.38
C ASP A 205 2.82 -14.97 -22.97
N ARG A 206 3.47 -14.43 -21.93
CA ARG A 206 3.05 -14.55 -20.53
C ARG A 206 2.17 -13.40 -20.05
N ARG A 207 2.25 -12.24 -20.70
CA ARG A 207 1.45 -11.06 -20.33
C ARG A 207 -0.04 -11.38 -20.41
N GLY A 208 -0.80 -11.08 -19.36
CA GLY A 208 -2.24 -11.38 -19.31
C GLY A 208 -2.58 -12.80 -18.84
N GLU A 209 -1.60 -13.67 -18.61
CA GLU A 209 -1.83 -14.95 -17.93
C GLU A 209 -2.38 -14.70 -16.53
N ARG A 210 -3.32 -15.55 -16.09
CA ARG A 210 -3.87 -15.51 -14.72
C ARG A 210 -2.81 -15.99 -13.73
N ASP A 211 -1.98 -15.08 -13.29
CA ASP A 211 -0.87 -15.26 -12.35
C ASP A 211 -0.49 -13.90 -11.76
N ALA A 212 0.38 -13.87 -10.75
CA ALA A 212 0.89 -12.64 -10.15
C ALA A 212 2.42 -12.64 -10.07
N LEU A 213 3.02 -11.46 -10.11
CA LEU A 213 4.41 -11.25 -9.72
C LEU A 213 4.61 -11.62 -8.25
N GLU A 214 5.80 -12.13 -7.93
CA GLU A 214 6.19 -12.40 -6.54
C GLU A 214 6.23 -11.09 -5.73
N LEU A 215 5.91 -11.20 -4.44
CA LEU A 215 6.10 -10.10 -3.50
C LEU A 215 7.57 -9.70 -3.46
N MET A 216 7.82 -8.41 -3.29
CA MET A 216 9.19 -7.92 -3.16
C MET A 216 9.84 -8.48 -1.91
N ASP A 217 11.10 -8.91 -2.05
CA ASP A 217 11.88 -9.40 -0.93
C ASP A 217 12.83 -8.31 -0.44
N HIS A 218 12.64 -7.89 0.80
CA HIS A 218 13.48 -6.88 1.44
C HIS A 218 14.71 -7.47 2.14
N SER A 219 14.89 -8.79 2.11
CA SER A 219 15.97 -9.48 2.84
C SER A 219 17.36 -9.34 2.20
N ASP A 220 17.46 -8.86 0.95
CA ASP A 220 18.72 -8.79 0.18
C ASP A 220 19.28 -7.37 -0.03
N HIS A 221 18.62 -6.31 0.45
CA HIS A 221 19.05 -4.91 0.23
C HIS A 221 19.95 -4.33 1.34
N GLY A 222 20.70 -5.18 2.03
CA GLY A 222 21.73 -4.77 2.97
C GLY A 222 23.07 -4.48 2.29
N ALA A 223 23.18 -3.42 1.46
CA ALA A 223 24.43 -2.69 1.16
C ALA A 223 24.30 -1.77 -0.08
N HIS A 224 23.56 -0.67 0.02
CA HIS A 224 23.83 0.48 -0.85
C HIS A 224 23.66 1.78 -0.07
N ASP A 225 24.41 1.90 1.03
CA ASP A 225 24.77 3.21 1.56
C ASP A 225 25.71 3.86 0.54
N GLY A 226 25.22 4.93 -0.09
CA GLY A 226 25.99 5.77 -0.99
C GLY A 226 27.19 6.39 -0.27
N HIS A 227 28.39 5.95 -0.64
CA HIS A 227 29.58 6.77 -0.53
C HIS A 227 30.23 6.88 -1.91
N GLY A 228 30.15 8.09 -2.47
CA GLY A 228 31.04 8.47 -3.54
C GLY A 228 32.47 8.46 -3.03
N ASP A 229 33.38 7.95 -3.84
CA ASP A 229 34.79 8.28 -3.74
C ASP A 229 35.34 8.59 -5.13
N ASP A 230 35.83 9.82 -5.22
CA ASP A 230 36.75 10.28 -6.25
C ASP A 230 37.99 9.37 -6.34
N GLU A 231 38.54 9.37 -7.54
CA GLU A 231 39.77 8.71 -8.01
C GLU A 231 40.90 8.60 -6.97
N HIS A 232 41.68 7.49 -6.98
CA HIS A 232 43.14 7.57 -7.09
C HIS A 232 43.82 6.22 -7.41
N ALA A 233 44.69 6.28 -8.42
CA ALA A 233 45.60 5.22 -8.81
C ALA A 233 46.84 5.17 -7.89
N ASP A 234 47.04 3.96 -7.35
CA ASP A 234 48.28 3.29 -6.96
C ASP A 234 49.61 4.04 -7.12
N HIS A 235 50.26 4.36 -5.99
CA HIS A 235 51.71 4.35 -5.84
C HIS A 235 52.15 4.24 -4.35
N GLY A 236 52.73 3.10 -3.97
CA GLY A 236 54.05 3.03 -3.29
C GLY A 236 54.18 3.28 -1.78
N GLU A 237 54.55 2.20 -1.07
CA GLU A 237 55.50 2.07 0.08
C GLU A 237 55.38 2.94 1.36
N ASN A 238 55.32 2.21 2.49
CA ASN A 238 55.85 2.47 3.86
C ASN A 238 55.67 3.85 4.53
N ASP A 239 55.01 3.89 5.69
CA ASP A 239 55.63 4.23 6.99
C ASP A 239 54.59 4.23 8.13
N ASP A 240 55.06 3.83 9.33
CA ASP A 240 54.36 3.85 10.61
C ASP A 240 53.96 5.29 11.03
N HIS A 241 52.75 5.53 11.54
CA HIS A 241 52.46 6.58 12.54
C HIS A 241 51.10 6.40 13.25
N ASP A 242 51.14 6.24 14.57
CA ASP A 242 50.05 6.47 15.54
C ASP A 242 49.62 7.95 15.55
N HIS A 243 48.31 8.26 15.59
CA HIS A 243 47.68 9.45 16.22
C HIS A 243 46.14 9.24 16.19
N ASP A 244 45.47 8.99 17.32
CA ASP A 244 45.02 9.89 18.40
C ASP A 244 43.80 10.76 18.04
N ASP A 245 42.87 10.78 18.98
CA ASP A 245 41.45 11.11 18.90
C ASP A 245 41.18 12.57 18.50
N SER A 246 40.07 12.80 17.79
CA SER A 246 39.32 14.06 17.85
C SER A 246 37.85 13.86 17.47
N ASP A 247 37.12 13.53 18.52
CA ASP A 247 35.67 13.49 18.64
C ASP A 247 35.05 14.87 18.30
N GLY A 248 34.10 14.87 17.37
CA GLY A 248 33.41 16.04 16.86
C GLY A 248 31.94 15.77 16.61
N GLY A 249 31.30 14.96 17.47
CA GLY A 249 29.88 14.66 17.40
C GLY A 249 29.01 15.91 17.53
N ARG A 250 28.43 16.36 16.42
CA ARG A 250 27.22 17.19 16.44
C ARG A 250 26.03 16.23 16.48
N GLY A 251 25.31 16.29 17.60
CA GLY A 251 24.18 15.41 17.89
C GLY A 251 23.08 15.52 16.84
N HIS A 252 22.86 14.42 16.13
CA HIS A 252 21.56 14.10 15.58
C HIS A 252 20.68 13.57 16.72
N GLY A 253 19.40 13.94 16.66
CA GLY A 253 18.39 13.54 17.62
C GLY A 253 18.35 12.02 17.76
N ASP A 254 17.92 11.62 18.95
CA ASP A 254 17.59 10.25 19.33
C ASP A 254 16.48 9.72 18.40
N HIS A 255 16.87 9.24 17.21
CA HIS A 255 16.00 8.44 16.37
C HIS A 255 15.95 7.06 17.02
N GLY A 256 14.75 6.64 17.42
CA GLY A 256 14.47 5.24 17.74
C GLY A 256 15.06 4.35 16.63
N GLY A 257 15.54 3.18 17.01
CA GLY A 257 16.27 2.29 16.09
C GLY A 257 15.54 2.07 14.76
N ASP A 258 16.33 1.77 13.72
CA ASP A 258 15.81 1.43 12.38
C ASP A 258 14.69 0.37 12.51
N PRO A 259 13.45 0.66 12.07
CA PRO A 259 12.32 -0.26 12.18
C PRO A 259 12.40 -1.48 11.25
N GLY A 260 13.44 -1.59 10.41
CA GLY A 260 13.51 -2.58 9.35
C GLY A 260 12.65 -2.18 8.15
N HIS A 261 12.58 -3.03 7.13
CA HIS A 261 11.71 -2.80 5.97
C HIS A 261 10.28 -3.25 6.29
N PRO A 262 9.27 -2.61 5.69
CA PRO A 262 7.89 -3.03 5.87
C PRO A 262 7.66 -4.44 5.31
N PRO A 263 6.70 -5.18 5.88
CA PRO A 263 6.19 -6.40 5.27
C PRO A 263 5.30 -6.07 4.06
N THR A 264 5.06 -7.08 3.21
CA THR A 264 4.31 -6.96 1.95
C THR A 264 2.80 -7.16 2.08
N SER A 265 2.27 -7.00 3.30
CA SER A 265 0.83 -7.11 3.66
C SER A 265 0.15 -8.45 3.34
N ASP A 266 0.93 -9.50 3.09
CA ASP A 266 0.43 -10.87 3.10
C ASP A 266 -0.02 -11.26 4.51
N GLY A 267 -1.15 -11.95 4.58
CA GLY A 267 -1.66 -12.41 5.87
C GLY A 267 -1.01 -13.71 6.34
N PRO A 268 -1.08 -14.03 7.65
CA PRO A 268 -0.57 -15.29 8.19
C PRO A 268 -1.19 -16.50 7.47
N ALA A 269 -0.43 -17.59 7.32
CA ALA A 269 -0.87 -18.79 6.63
C ALA A 269 -2.17 -19.34 7.26
N ILE A 270 -3.19 -19.55 6.43
CA ILE A 270 -4.55 -19.89 6.88
C ILE A 270 -4.58 -21.21 7.66
N ASP A 271 -3.78 -22.19 7.27
CA ASP A 271 -3.67 -23.50 7.90
C ASP A 271 -2.83 -23.50 9.19
N GLU A 272 -2.13 -22.41 9.48
CA GLU A 272 -1.37 -22.20 10.72
C GLU A 272 -2.15 -21.36 11.75
N LEU A 273 -3.29 -20.78 11.37
CA LEU A 273 -4.10 -19.96 12.27
C LEU A 273 -4.75 -20.80 13.38
N PRO A 274 -4.73 -20.35 14.64
CA PRO A 274 -5.33 -21.11 15.74
C PRO A 274 -6.88 -21.12 15.67
N GLY A 275 -7.47 -22.25 15.29
CA GLY A 275 -8.91 -22.41 15.17
C GLY A 275 -9.30 -23.56 14.25
N ASP A 276 -10.60 -23.69 13.99
CA ASP A 276 -11.13 -24.64 13.04
C ASP A 276 -11.33 -23.94 11.68
N VAL A 277 -10.57 -24.37 10.67
CA VAL A 277 -10.71 -23.86 9.29
C VAL A 277 -11.86 -24.60 8.61
N LEU A 278 -12.94 -23.88 8.31
CA LEU A 278 -14.12 -24.46 7.65
C LEU A 278 -13.89 -24.68 6.16
N GLY A 279 -13.11 -23.80 5.52
CA GLY A 279 -12.76 -23.94 4.12
C GLY A 279 -12.20 -22.67 3.51
N THR A 280 -11.91 -22.75 2.21
CA THR A 280 -11.54 -21.60 1.39
C THR A 280 -12.24 -21.71 0.04
N GLU A 281 -13.00 -20.69 -0.30
CA GLU A 281 -13.67 -20.58 -1.59
C GLU A 281 -13.09 -19.40 -2.39
N ARG A 282 -13.38 -19.38 -3.70
CA ARG A 282 -12.95 -18.29 -4.59
C ARG A 282 -14.15 -17.55 -5.15
N SER A 283 -14.12 -16.22 -5.07
CA SER A 283 -15.15 -15.32 -5.60
C SER A 283 -14.54 -13.96 -5.93
N GLY A 284 -14.97 -13.31 -7.02
CA GLY A 284 -14.36 -12.06 -7.49
C GLY A 284 -12.86 -12.16 -7.80
N ASP A 285 -12.38 -13.38 -8.06
CA ASP A 285 -10.96 -13.78 -8.13
C ASP A 285 -10.17 -13.62 -6.82
N ALA A 286 -10.81 -13.31 -5.70
CA ALA A 286 -10.21 -13.38 -4.37
C ALA A 286 -10.37 -14.78 -3.74
N LYS A 287 -9.54 -15.09 -2.75
CA LYS A 287 -9.76 -16.21 -1.82
C LYS A 287 -10.50 -15.69 -0.58
N LEU A 288 -11.57 -16.38 -0.20
CA LEU A 288 -12.28 -16.17 1.06
C LEU A 288 -12.16 -17.42 1.92
N SER A 289 -11.38 -17.33 3.00
CA SER A 289 -11.21 -18.42 3.96
C SER A 289 -12.04 -18.14 5.21
N VAL A 290 -12.80 -19.14 5.66
CA VAL A 290 -13.62 -19.02 6.88
C VAL A 290 -13.04 -19.88 7.99
N ILE A 291 -12.89 -19.28 9.16
CA ILE A 291 -12.25 -19.85 10.33
C ILE A 291 -13.14 -19.58 11.54
N VAL A 292 -13.19 -20.53 12.47
CA VAL A 292 -13.71 -20.35 13.83
C VAL A 292 -12.51 -20.31 14.79
N PRO A 293 -12.03 -19.13 15.19
CA PRO A 293 -10.85 -19.01 16.04
C PRO A 293 -11.05 -19.67 17.41
N ASN A 294 -10.00 -20.30 17.94
CA ASN A 294 -10.03 -20.92 19.27
C ASN A 294 -9.53 -19.96 20.37
N THR A 295 -10.10 -18.76 20.41
CA THR A 295 -9.71 -17.68 21.33
C THR A 295 -10.92 -16.92 21.86
N ASP A 296 -10.93 -16.62 23.15
CA ASP A 296 -12.02 -15.88 23.81
C ASP A 296 -11.90 -14.35 23.62
N ARG A 297 -10.84 -13.86 22.95
CA ARG A 297 -10.57 -12.41 22.84
C ARG A 297 -11.44 -11.68 21.82
N PHE A 298 -12.14 -12.42 20.96
CA PHE A 298 -13.00 -11.85 19.92
C PHE A 298 -14.47 -11.78 20.34
N ALA A 299 -14.90 -12.70 21.21
CA ALA A 299 -16.26 -12.79 21.70
C ALA A 299 -16.27 -13.44 23.10
N ASP A 300 -17.01 -12.82 24.03
CA ASP A 300 -17.22 -13.38 25.38
C ASP A 300 -18.34 -14.42 25.34
N ASP A 301 -18.07 -15.65 25.77
CA ASP A 301 -19.07 -16.74 25.89
C ASP A 301 -19.88 -17.00 24.60
N ALA A 302 -19.31 -16.71 23.42
CA ALA A 302 -19.92 -16.88 22.10
C ALA A 302 -18.88 -17.37 21.08
N ALA A 303 -19.32 -18.01 20.00
CA ALA A 303 -18.44 -18.36 18.90
C ALA A 303 -18.08 -17.11 18.08
N TYR A 304 -16.94 -17.13 17.39
CA TYR A 304 -16.52 -16.05 16.50
C TYR A 304 -16.34 -16.60 15.09
N LEU A 305 -17.03 -16.01 14.12
CA LEU A 305 -16.84 -16.31 12.72
C LEU A 305 -15.86 -15.30 12.11
N MET A 306 -14.79 -15.80 11.52
CA MET A 306 -13.73 -15.00 10.89
C MET A 306 -13.65 -15.32 9.40
N GLY A 307 -13.74 -14.29 8.55
CA GLY A 307 -13.52 -14.36 7.11
C GLY A 307 -12.24 -13.62 6.70
N CYS A 308 -11.28 -14.34 6.12
CA CYS A 308 -10.07 -13.78 5.51
C CYS A 308 -10.28 -13.58 4.01
N LEU A 309 -10.40 -12.33 3.56
CA LEU A 309 -10.48 -11.99 2.14
C LEU A 309 -9.09 -11.57 1.62
N ARG A 310 -8.51 -12.36 0.70
CA ARG A 310 -7.12 -12.19 0.26
C ARG A 310 -6.94 -12.39 -1.25
N THR A 311 -5.85 -11.86 -1.80
CA THR A 311 -5.50 -12.06 -3.21
C THR A 311 -5.24 -13.54 -3.51
N PRO A 312 -5.46 -13.99 -4.76
CA PRO A 312 -5.41 -15.39 -5.12
C PRO A 312 -4.03 -16.05 -5.06
N TYR A 313 -2.96 -15.28 -5.30
CA TYR A 313 -1.60 -15.80 -5.50
C TYR A 313 -0.64 -15.49 -4.34
N ASN A 314 -0.73 -14.28 -3.77
CA ASN A 314 0.25 -13.78 -2.79
C ASN A 314 -0.32 -13.60 -1.38
N ASP A 315 -1.58 -13.99 -1.14
CA ASP A 315 -2.26 -13.87 0.16
C ASP A 315 -2.27 -12.44 0.77
N VAL A 316 -2.08 -11.43 -0.08
CA VAL A 316 -2.21 -10.01 0.27
C VAL A 316 -3.63 -9.72 0.73
N ILE A 317 -3.76 -9.00 1.84
CA ILE A 317 -5.05 -8.64 2.43
C ILE A 317 -5.89 -7.74 1.50
N LEU A 318 -7.21 -7.88 1.56
CA LEU A 318 -8.16 -7.04 0.82
C LEU A 318 -9.01 -6.22 1.80
N PRO A 319 -8.52 -5.05 2.25
CA PRO A 319 -9.21 -4.20 3.22
C PRO A 319 -10.34 -3.38 2.57
N SER A 320 -11.14 -2.72 3.40
CA SER A 320 -12.21 -1.80 2.96
C SER A 320 -13.26 -2.46 2.03
N ALA A 321 -13.54 -3.75 2.25
CA ALA A 321 -14.70 -4.43 1.69
C ALA A 321 -15.85 -4.46 2.71
N SER A 322 -17.05 -4.81 2.26
CA SER A 322 -18.20 -5.07 3.15
C SER A 322 -18.63 -6.51 2.99
N LEU A 323 -18.56 -7.29 4.07
CA LEU A 323 -18.96 -8.69 4.08
C LEU A 323 -20.18 -8.89 4.95
N ARG A 324 -21.02 -9.84 4.57
CA ARG A 324 -22.21 -10.27 5.31
C ARG A 324 -22.28 -11.78 5.40
N VAL A 325 -22.90 -12.28 6.45
CA VAL A 325 -23.11 -13.71 6.65
C VAL A 325 -24.58 -14.02 6.90
N THR A 326 -25.01 -15.13 6.30
CA THR A 326 -26.26 -15.82 6.61
C THR A 326 -25.91 -17.21 7.11
N ILE A 327 -26.57 -17.66 8.17
CA ILE A 327 -26.41 -19.01 8.74
C ILE A 327 -27.75 -19.72 8.68
N ASP A 328 -27.78 -20.86 8.01
CA ASP A 328 -28.92 -21.76 7.93
C ASP A 328 -28.66 -23.04 8.75
N ARG A 329 -29.60 -23.40 9.62
CA ARG A 329 -29.58 -24.61 10.44
C ARG A 329 -30.78 -25.48 10.13
N ASP A 330 -30.55 -26.74 9.79
CA ASP A 330 -31.60 -27.70 9.40
C ASP A 330 -32.57 -27.14 8.33
N GLY A 331 -32.03 -26.33 7.40
CA GLY A 331 -32.81 -25.67 6.34
C GLY A 331 -33.67 -24.48 6.80
N SER A 332 -33.40 -23.92 7.98
CA SER A 332 -34.02 -22.69 8.49
C SER A 332 -32.96 -21.65 8.83
N THR A 333 -33.17 -20.41 8.40
CA THR A 333 -32.25 -19.29 8.69
C THR A 333 -32.28 -18.92 10.16
N VAL A 334 -31.12 -18.98 10.82
CA VAL A 334 -30.92 -18.60 12.23
C VAL A 334 -30.20 -17.25 12.38
N LEU A 335 -29.45 -16.85 11.35
CA LEU A 335 -28.81 -15.54 11.22
C LEU A 335 -28.97 -15.07 9.78
N GLU A 336 -29.46 -13.86 9.54
CA GLU A 336 -29.75 -13.36 8.19
C GLU A 336 -28.99 -12.06 7.92
N ASP A 337 -28.13 -12.07 6.90
CA ASP A 337 -27.50 -10.87 6.32
C ASP A 337 -26.72 -9.97 7.31
N GLU A 338 -26.16 -10.57 8.37
CA GLU A 338 -25.46 -9.84 9.41
C GLU A 338 -24.05 -9.42 8.97
N ARG A 339 -23.66 -8.20 9.31
CA ARG A 339 -22.42 -7.60 8.83
C ARG A 339 -21.20 -8.10 9.62
N LEU A 340 -20.16 -8.51 8.91
CA LEU A 340 -18.86 -8.78 9.52
C LEU A 340 -18.09 -7.46 9.67
N THR A 341 -17.45 -7.27 10.83
CA THR A 341 -16.68 -6.07 11.13
C THR A 341 -15.23 -6.27 10.75
N GLU A 342 -14.65 -5.34 9.98
CA GLU A 342 -13.23 -5.33 9.64
C GLU A 342 -12.38 -5.15 10.91
N ARG A 343 -11.43 -6.05 11.10
CA ARG A 343 -10.63 -6.20 12.31
C ARG A 343 -9.18 -6.51 11.96
N ILE A 344 -8.28 -6.15 12.87
CA ILE A 344 -6.87 -6.50 12.81
C ILE A 344 -6.42 -7.04 14.16
N ASP A 345 -5.60 -8.10 14.12
CA ASP A 345 -5.05 -8.78 15.28
C ASP A 345 -3.64 -9.27 14.97
N HIS A 346 -2.73 -9.18 15.94
CA HIS A 346 -1.32 -9.53 15.77
C HIS A 346 -1.05 -11.01 15.40
N GLU A 347 -1.96 -11.94 15.72
CA GLU A 347 -1.82 -13.37 15.45
C GLU A 347 -2.70 -13.79 14.26
N TYR A 348 -3.90 -13.21 14.16
CA TYR A 348 -4.87 -13.58 13.13
C TYR A 348 -4.81 -12.68 11.88
N GLY A 349 -4.04 -11.60 11.92
CA GLY A 349 -3.92 -10.62 10.85
C GLY A 349 -5.21 -9.82 10.61
N HIS A 350 -5.30 -9.24 9.42
CA HIS A 350 -6.49 -8.57 8.92
C HIS A 350 -7.58 -9.58 8.57
N HIS A 351 -8.81 -9.32 9.00
CA HIS A 351 -9.97 -10.16 8.73
C HIS A 351 -11.27 -9.39 8.92
N TYR A 352 -12.38 -10.01 8.52
CA TYR A 352 -13.72 -9.56 8.83
C TYR A 352 -14.35 -10.57 9.79
N GLY A 353 -15.01 -10.16 10.87
CA GLY A 353 -15.65 -11.14 11.73
C GLY A 353 -16.82 -10.66 12.56
N LEU A 354 -17.50 -11.63 13.14
CA LEU A 354 -18.77 -11.48 13.83
C LEU A 354 -18.86 -12.49 14.99
N ALA A 355 -19.24 -12.01 16.18
CA ALA A 355 -19.62 -12.89 17.28
C ALA A 355 -21.02 -13.48 17.02
N VAL A 356 -21.17 -14.78 17.19
CA VAL A 356 -22.41 -15.53 16.97
C VAL A 356 -22.69 -16.41 18.20
N ASP A 357 -23.96 -16.50 18.60
CA ASP A 357 -24.36 -17.14 19.87
C ASP A 357 -23.90 -18.61 19.96
N ASP A 358 -24.07 -19.39 18.89
CA ASP A 358 -23.59 -20.79 18.80
C ASP A 358 -23.46 -21.23 17.33
N LEU A 359 -22.52 -22.14 17.06
CA LEU A 359 -22.33 -22.81 15.78
C LEU A 359 -22.51 -24.31 15.99
N GLU A 360 -23.46 -24.91 15.29
CA GLU A 360 -23.74 -26.35 15.34
C GLU A 360 -23.13 -27.06 14.13
N SER A 361 -22.76 -28.33 14.30
CA SER A 361 -22.34 -29.16 13.16
C SER A 361 -23.43 -29.19 12.09
N ASP A 362 -23.02 -29.18 10.82
CA ASP A 362 -23.91 -29.11 9.65
C ASP A 362 -24.62 -27.75 9.46
N ASP A 363 -24.30 -26.71 10.24
CA ASP A 363 -24.70 -25.33 9.91
C ASP A 363 -24.10 -24.92 8.56
N GLU A 364 -24.93 -24.33 7.69
CA GLU A 364 -24.52 -23.79 6.40
C GLU A 364 -24.27 -22.28 6.53
N ILE A 365 -23.03 -21.88 6.33
CA ILE A 365 -22.58 -20.49 6.43
C ILE A 365 -22.41 -19.94 5.02
N THR A 366 -23.25 -18.99 4.63
CA THR A 366 -23.12 -18.28 3.35
C THR A 366 -22.53 -16.90 3.60
N VAL A 367 -21.43 -16.58 2.92
CA VAL A 367 -20.76 -15.28 3.01
C VAL A 367 -20.91 -14.53 1.68
N ALA A 368 -21.41 -13.31 1.77
CA ALA A 368 -21.59 -12.40 0.65
C ALA A 368 -20.63 -11.20 0.79
N VAL A 369 -20.02 -10.77 -0.33
CA VAL A 369 -19.27 -9.51 -0.40
C VAL A 369 -20.19 -8.44 -0.99
N ASP A 370 -20.85 -7.68 -0.11
CA ASP A 370 -21.83 -6.63 -0.44
C ASP A 370 -21.17 -5.42 -1.13
N SER A 371 -19.90 -5.14 -0.80
CA SER A 371 -19.12 -4.11 -1.49
C SER A 371 -17.67 -4.57 -1.67
N PRO A 372 -17.10 -4.46 -2.89
CA PRO A 372 -15.74 -4.87 -3.16
C PRO A 372 -14.72 -3.99 -2.41
N PRO A 373 -13.46 -4.44 -2.26
CA PRO A 373 -12.40 -3.66 -1.63
C PRO A 373 -12.22 -2.28 -2.30
N GLN A 374 -12.54 -1.20 -1.60
CA GLN A 374 -12.47 0.20 -2.10
C GLN A 374 -11.04 0.76 -2.06
N VAL A 375 -10.15 0.10 -2.79
CA VAL A 375 -8.72 0.40 -2.83
C VAL A 375 -8.31 0.57 -4.29
N SER A 376 -7.42 1.52 -4.61
CA SER A 376 -6.96 1.72 -5.98
C SER A 376 -6.17 0.50 -6.47
N ARG A 377 -6.03 0.37 -7.78
CA ARG A 377 -5.38 -0.78 -8.42
C ARG A 377 -4.27 -0.33 -9.34
N HIS A 378 -3.14 -1.01 -9.23
CA HIS A 378 -2.10 -0.99 -10.24
C HIS A 378 -2.40 -1.99 -11.36
N ASP A 379 -1.61 -1.92 -12.42
CA ASP A 379 -1.65 -2.90 -13.52
C ASP A 379 -1.58 -4.35 -12.97
N GLY A 380 -2.38 -5.23 -13.57
CA GLY A 380 -2.46 -6.64 -13.18
C GLY A 380 -3.52 -6.92 -12.11
N TYR A 381 -4.08 -5.89 -11.46
CA TYR A 381 -5.18 -6.00 -10.49
C TYR A 381 -6.39 -5.13 -10.85
N GLU A 382 -6.29 -4.26 -11.84
CA GLU A 382 -7.30 -3.24 -12.15
C GLU A 382 -8.60 -3.78 -12.73
N THR A 383 -8.63 -5.06 -13.11
CA THR A 383 -9.82 -5.79 -13.57
C THR A 383 -10.31 -6.85 -12.57
N ALA A 384 -9.65 -6.98 -11.41
CA ALA A 384 -9.95 -7.98 -10.38
C ALA A 384 -10.77 -7.39 -9.22
N PHE A 385 -11.46 -8.26 -8.46
CA PHE A 385 -12.12 -7.95 -7.20
C PHE A 385 -13.31 -6.99 -7.31
N PHE A 386 -14.18 -7.17 -8.32
CA PHE A 386 -15.39 -6.35 -8.51
C PHE A 386 -16.69 -7.12 -8.27
N GLU A 387 -16.89 -8.22 -8.98
CA GLU A 387 -18.13 -9.00 -8.95
C GLU A 387 -17.92 -10.27 -8.12
N PHE A 388 -18.59 -10.35 -6.97
CA PHE A 388 -18.51 -11.48 -6.06
C PHE A 388 -19.81 -12.26 -6.07
N GLU A 389 -19.70 -13.57 -6.31
CA GLU A 389 -20.75 -14.54 -6.04
C GLU A 389 -20.70 -14.93 -4.54
N ASP A 390 -21.87 -15.22 -3.97
CA ASP A 390 -21.97 -15.76 -2.61
C ASP A 390 -21.29 -17.13 -2.55
N VAL A 391 -20.59 -17.39 -1.45
CA VAL A 391 -19.90 -18.67 -1.20
C VAL A 391 -20.35 -19.27 0.11
N SER A 392 -20.41 -20.60 0.16
CA SER A 392 -20.98 -21.33 1.30
C SER A 392 -19.98 -22.32 1.90
N PHE A 393 -20.04 -22.47 3.21
CA PHE A 393 -19.20 -23.35 4.03
C PHE A 393 -20.09 -24.17 4.97
N THR A 394 -19.57 -25.29 5.45
CA THR A 394 -20.27 -26.13 6.44
C THR A 394 -19.41 -26.28 7.68
N VAL A 395 -20.03 -26.15 8.87
CA VAL A 395 -19.39 -26.31 10.19
C VAL A 395 -19.09 -27.77 10.51
#